data_AF-A0A936GWU8-F1
#
_entry.id   AF-A0A936GWU8-F1
#
_cell.length_a   1.000
_cell.length_b   1.000
_cell.length_c   1.000
_cell.angle_alpha   90.00
_cell.angle_beta   90.00
_cell.angle_gamma   90.00
#
_symmetry.space_group_name_H-M   'P 1'
#
loop_
_entity.id
_entity.type
_entity.pdbx_description
1 polymer ?
#
loop_
_entity_poly.entity_id
_entity_poly.type
_entity_poly.pdbx_seq_one_letter_code
_entity_poly.pdbx_strand_id
1 'polypeptide(L)'
;MNIEETKTKAKKVFKKTLWILFITALLCGVTYYFYRTYTLSEGSRTGMLFKISRKGKLFKTYEGQIQLAGAAMMNKQSIWEFSVVNASTYTELQNLEGKNIRLHYKEVVDAFPWQGETNYLVYDVDEVK
;
A
#
# COMPACT_ATOMS: atom_id res chain seq x y z
N MET A 1 -56.52 -11.08 -12.25
CA MET A 1 -55.05 -11.20 -12.07
C MET A 1 -54.76 -11.07 -10.58
N ASN A 2 -54.21 -12.10 -9.93
CA ASN A 2 -54.11 -12.16 -8.47
C ASN A 2 -52.99 -11.23 -7.95
N ILE A 3 -53.37 -10.20 -7.21
CA ILE A 3 -52.47 -9.12 -6.75
C ILE A 3 -51.45 -9.64 -5.71
N GLU A 4 -51.77 -10.71 -4.99
CA GLU A 4 -50.82 -11.33 -4.06
C GLU A 4 -49.69 -12.06 -4.79
N GLU A 5 -49.99 -12.84 -5.83
CA GLU A 5 -48.98 -13.56 -6.62
C GLU A 5 -48.00 -12.62 -7.33
N THR A 6 -48.49 -11.47 -7.82
CA THR A 6 -47.63 -10.46 -8.45
C THR A 6 -46.69 -9.80 -7.44
N LYS A 7 -47.16 -9.55 -6.22
CA LYS A 7 -46.32 -9.02 -5.11
C LYS A 7 -45.24 -10.03 -4.68
N THR A 8 -45.54 -11.32 -4.58
CA THR A 8 -44.55 -12.34 -4.21
C THR A 8 -43.50 -12.57 -5.31
N LYS A 9 -43.93 -12.60 -6.57
CA LYS A 9 -43.00 -12.67 -7.72
C LYS A 9 -42.10 -11.43 -7.78
N ALA A 10 -42.66 -10.23 -7.61
CA ALA A 10 -41.89 -8.99 -7.58
C ALA A 10 -40.85 -8.96 -6.45
N LYS A 11 -41.21 -9.37 -5.22
CA LYS A 11 -40.27 -9.51 -4.10
C LYS A 11 -39.15 -10.50 -4.39
N LYS A 12 -39.45 -11.62 -5.04
CA LYS A 12 -38.46 -12.65 -5.43
C LYS A 12 -37.50 -12.14 -6.50
N VAL A 13 -38.00 -11.44 -7.51
CA VAL A 13 -37.17 -10.80 -8.55
C VAL A 13 -36.32 -9.69 -7.94
N PHE A 14 -36.89 -8.82 -7.10
CA PHE A 14 -36.14 -7.76 -6.41
C PHE A 14 -35.01 -8.31 -5.55
N LYS A 15 -35.27 -9.34 -4.73
CA LYS A 15 -34.22 -10.03 -3.95
C LYS A 15 -33.14 -10.64 -4.86
N LYS A 16 -33.52 -11.26 -5.98
CA LYS A 16 -32.57 -11.85 -6.93
C LYS A 16 -31.71 -10.76 -7.59
N THR A 17 -32.30 -9.65 -8.03
CA THR A 17 -31.57 -8.52 -8.62
C THR A 17 -30.63 -7.88 -7.62
N LEU A 18 -31.07 -7.66 -6.37
CA LEU A 18 -30.22 -7.12 -5.32
C LEU A 18 -29.02 -8.03 -5.02
N TRP A 19 -29.25 -9.35 -5.02
CA TRP A 19 -28.20 -10.34 -4.79
C TRP A 19 -27.19 -10.39 -5.95
N ILE A 20 -27.67 -10.31 -7.20
CA ILE A 20 -26.80 -10.21 -8.38
C ILE A 20 -25.95 -8.94 -8.31
N LEU A 21 -26.57 -7.79 -8.00
CA LEU A 21 -25.87 -6.51 -7.88
C LEU A 21 -24.81 -6.55 -6.78
N PHE A 22 -25.12 -7.17 -5.64
CA PHE A 22 -24.18 -7.36 -4.55
C PHE A 22 -22.97 -8.20 -4.98
N ILE A 23 -23.21 -9.33 -5.67
CA ILE A 23 -22.11 -10.19 -6.16
C ILE A 23 -21.27 -9.45 -7.20
N THR A 24 -21.90 -8.73 -8.13
CA THR A 24 -21.17 -7.94 -9.13
C THR A 24 -20.32 -6.86 -8.47
N ALA A 25 -20.87 -6.14 -7.48
CA ALA A 25 -20.12 -5.14 -6.72
C ALA A 25 -18.95 -5.76 -5.94
N LEU A 26 -19.15 -6.93 -5.32
CA LEU A 26 -18.09 -7.66 -4.63
C LEU A 26 -16.97 -8.05 -5.61
N LEU A 27 -17.33 -8.59 -6.77
CA LEU A 27 -16.38 -9.04 -7.77
C LEU A 27 -15.57 -7.86 -8.32
N CYS A 28 -16.21 -6.72 -8.61
CA CYS A 28 -15.53 -5.49 -8.99
C CYS A 28 -14.62 -4.95 -7.87
N GLY A 29 -15.05 -5.02 -6.61
CA GLY A 29 -14.25 -4.58 -5.47
C GLY A 29 -13.00 -5.42 -5.28
N VAL A 30 -13.12 -6.74 -5.41
CA VAL A 30 -12.00 -7.69 -5.32
C VAL A 30 -11.02 -7.47 -6.47
N THR A 31 -11.49 -7.38 -7.71
CA THR A 31 -10.60 -7.15 -8.86
C THR A 31 -9.90 -5.80 -8.77
N TYR A 32 -10.59 -4.75 -8.32
CA TYR A 32 -10.00 -3.43 -8.09
C TYR A 32 -8.92 -3.46 -7.00
N TYR A 33 -9.15 -4.18 -5.90
CA TYR A 33 -8.17 -4.35 -4.83
C TYR A 33 -6.90 -5.05 -5.34
N PHE A 34 -7.03 -6.17 -6.07
CA PHE A 34 -5.89 -6.89 -6.63
C PHE A 34 -5.15 -6.08 -7.70
N TYR A 35 -5.87 -5.32 -8.52
CA TYR A 35 -5.24 -4.44 -9.50
C TYR A 35 -4.34 -3.38 -8.83
N ARG A 36 -4.82 -2.71 -7.78
CA ARG A 36 -4.06 -1.68 -7.06
C ARG A 36 -2.84 -2.22 -6.32
N THR A 37 -2.97 -3.41 -5.74
CA THR A 37 -1.91 -4.08 -4.99
C THR A 37 -0.96 -4.91 -5.86
N TYR A 38 -1.21 -4.95 -7.18
CA TYR A 38 -0.33 -5.61 -8.13
C TYR A 38 1.05 -4.98 -8.10
N THR A 39 2.09 -5.82 -8.02
CA THR A 39 3.48 -5.36 -7.97
C THR A 39 3.98 -5.09 -9.39
N LEU A 40 4.29 -3.83 -9.67
CA LEU A 40 4.86 -3.37 -10.94
C LEU A 40 6.35 -3.63 -11.04
N SER A 41 7.07 -3.44 -9.94
CA SER A 41 8.53 -3.55 -9.90
C SER A 41 8.98 -4.03 -8.53
N GLU A 42 10.04 -4.82 -8.50
CA GLU A 42 10.70 -5.26 -7.27
C GLU A 42 12.19 -4.99 -7.42
N GLY A 43 12.83 -4.55 -6.34
CA GLY A 43 14.25 -4.24 -6.39
C GLY A 43 14.80 -3.75 -5.07
N SER A 44 16.00 -3.18 -5.14
CA SER A 44 16.66 -2.59 -3.98
C SER A 44 17.17 -1.18 -4.26
N ARG A 45 17.22 -0.34 -3.23
CA ARG A 45 17.85 0.98 -3.26
C ARG A 45 18.77 1.13 -2.07
N THR A 46 19.93 1.73 -2.30
CA THR A 46 20.94 1.95 -1.27
C THR A 46 21.08 3.45 -0.99
N GLY A 47 21.19 3.80 0.28
CA GLY A 47 21.33 5.19 0.70
C GLY A 47 21.41 5.34 2.21
N MET A 48 21.65 6.57 2.65
CA MET A 48 21.66 6.91 4.07
C MET A 48 20.24 7.15 4.57
N LEU A 49 19.80 6.39 5.56
CA LEU A 49 18.52 6.63 6.23
C LEU A 49 18.63 7.85 7.12
N PHE A 50 17.88 8.91 6.81
CA PHE A 50 17.93 10.16 7.59
C PHE A 50 16.61 10.51 8.26
N LYS A 51 15.53 9.77 7.97
CA LYS A 51 14.24 9.95 8.60
C LYS A 51 13.42 8.67 8.56
N ILE A 52 12.82 8.31 9.69
CA ILE A 52 11.82 7.25 9.79
C ILE A 52 10.75 7.67 10.80
N SER A 53 9.47 7.62 10.43
CA SER A 53 8.39 8.06 11.32
C SER A 53 7.08 7.33 11.09
N ARG A 54 6.29 7.20 12.16
CA ARG A 54 4.92 6.71 12.08
C ARG A 54 3.96 7.90 12.01
N LYS A 55 3.37 8.15 10.86
CA LYS A 55 2.52 9.33 10.60
C LYS A 55 1.23 8.96 9.87
N GLY A 56 0.37 9.95 9.65
CA GLY A 56 -0.95 9.78 9.01
C GLY A 56 -2.11 10.34 9.85
N LYS A 57 -3.25 10.62 9.19
CA LYS A 57 -4.44 11.25 9.81
C LYS A 57 -5.47 10.22 10.26
N LEU A 58 -5.98 9.43 9.31
CA LEU A 58 -6.98 8.37 9.55
C LEU A 58 -6.31 7.03 9.80
N PHE A 59 -5.36 6.66 8.94
CA PHE A 59 -4.52 5.47 9.10
C PHE A 59 -3.11 5.92 9.44
N LYS A 60 -2.50 5.26 10.43
CA LYS A 60 -1.09 5.47 10.78
C LYS A 60 -0.24 4.49 10.01
N THR A 61 0.63 4.99 9.16
CA THR A 61 1.58 4.20 8.36
C THR A 61 3.01 4.53 8.77
N TYR A 62 3.94 3.68 8.36
CA TYR A 62 5.37 3.80 8.64
C TYR A 62 6.06 4.34 7.41
N GLU A 63 6.71 5.49 7.53
CA GLU A 63 7.21 6.26 6.40
C GLU A 63 8.66 6.64 6.62
N GLY A 64 9.50 6.39 5.63
CA GLY A 64 10.93 6.64 5.69
C GLY A 64 11.44 7.47 4.52
N GLN A 65 12.62 8.05 4.70
CA GLN A 65 13.33 8.78 3.65
C GLN A 65 14.81 8.41 3.70
N ILE A 66 15.35 8.03 2.55
CA ILE A 66 16.81 7.87 2.37
C ILE A 66 17.35 8.93 1.42
N GLN A 67 18.60 9.29 1.63
CA GLN A 67 19.40 9.98 0.63
C GLN A 67 20.10 8.92 -0.23
N LEU A 68 19.79 8.87 -1.52
CA LEU A 68 20.34 7.90 -2.45
C LEU A 68 21.87 7.99 -2.53
N ALA A 69 22.52 6.83 -2.53
CA ALA A 69 23.96 6.74 -2.71
C ALA A 69 24.38 7.33 -4.08
N GLY A 70 25.47 8.09 -4.09
CA GLY A 70 25.99 8.76 -5.29
C GLY A 70 25.46 10.19 -5.51
N ALA A 71 24.51 10.66 -4.71
CA ALA A 71 24.08 12.05 -4.75
C ALA A 71 25.08 12.96 -4.01
N ALA A 72 25.67 13.92 -4.72
CA ALA A 72 26.65 14.85 -4.16
C ALA A 72 26.05 15.87 -3.16
N MET A 73 24.76 16.18 -3.28
CA MET A 73 24.04 17.10 -2.39
C MET A 73 22.65 16.56 -2.09
N MET A 74 22.16 16.83 -0.88
CA MET A 74 20.76 16.59 -0.54
C MET A 74 19.86 17.59 -1.25
N ASN A 75 19.13 17.09 -2.24
CA ASN A 75 18.06 17.80 -2.93
C ASN A 75 16.83 16.89 -3.10
N LYS A 76 15.73 17.42 -3.65
CA LYS A 76 14.49 16.63 -3.85
C LYS A 76 14.67 15.38 -4.73
N GLN A 77 15.63 15.37 -5.66
CA GLN A 77 15.87 14.23 -6.54
C GLN A 77 16.71 13.13 -5.88
N SER A 78 17.57 13.52 -4.93
CA SER A 78 18.38 12.60 -4.14
C SER A 78 17.61 11.93 -2.99
N ILE A 79 16.47 12.50 -2.61
CA ILE A 79 15.63 11.96 -1.54
C ILE A 79 14.68 10.94 -2.15
N TRP A 80 14.71 9.73 -1.61
CA TRP A 80 13.72 8.72 -1.92
C TRP A 80 12.84 8.45 -0.71
N GLU A 81 11.54 8.63 -0.89
CA GLU A 81 10.52 8.37 0.11
C GLU A 81 9.95 6.98 -0.11
N PHE A 82 9.70 6.27 1.00
CA PHE A 82 9.19 4.91 0.98
C PHE A 82 8.29 4.65 2.19
N SER A 83 7.44 3.64 2.07
CA SER A 83 6.55 3.18 3.13
C SER A 83 6.93 1.77 3.58
N VAL A 84 6.78 1.45 4.86
CA VAL A 84 7.19 0.15 5.42
C VAL A 84 5.97 -0.71 5.71
N VAL A 85 5.99 -1.95 5.22
CA VAL A 85 4.84 -2.86 5.31
C VAL A 85 4.60 -3.35 6.74
N ASN A 86 5.67 -3.65 7.49
CA ASN A 86 5.59 -4.34 8.77
C ASN A 86 6.24 -3.54 9.90
N ALA A 87 5.69 -3.67 11.11
CA ALA A 87 6.21 -3.01 12.31
C ALA A 87 7.61 -3.52 12.73
N SER A 88 7.95 -4.77 12.40
CA SER A 88 9.28 -5.34 12.65
C SER A 88 10.35 -4.59 11.86
N THR A 89 10.17 -4.48 10.54
CA THR A 89 11.07 -3.74 9.64
C THR A 89 11.14 -2.26 10.03
N TYR A 90 10.02 -1.67 10.46
CA TYR A 90 10.03 -0.30 10.99
C TYR A 90 10.94 -0.16 12.22
N THR A 91 10.85 -1.09 13.17
CA THR A 91 11.69 -1.07 14.39
C THR A 91 13.17 -1.26 14.05
N GLU A 92 13.47 -2.12 13.09
CA GLU A 92 14.83 -2.30 12.58
C GLU A 92 15.38 -1.03 11.94
N LEU A 93 14.59 -0.37 11.10
CA LEU A 93 14.95 0.92 10.49
C LEU A 93 15.16 2.02 11.52
N GLN A 94 14.40 2.05 12.62
CA GLN A 94 14.64 2.99 13.72
C GLN A 94 16.04 2.83 14.32
N ASN A 95 16.54 1.59 14.43
CA ASN A 95 17.90 1.33 14.95
C ASN A 95 19.00 1.63 13.92
N LEU A 96 18.65 1.75 12.64
CA LEU A 96 19.56 2.05 11.54
C LEU A 96 19.49 3.51 11.08
N GLU A 97 18.77 4.37 11.81
CA GLU A 97 18.69 5.80 11.49
C GLU A 97 20.09 6.44 11.56
N GLY A 98 20.42 7.25 10.55
CA GLY A 98 21.75 7.84 10.34
C GLY A 98 22.76 6.93 9.66
N LYS A 99 22.41 5.67 9.34
CA LYS A 99 23.32 4.72 8.71
C LYS A 99 23.06 4.53 7.21
N ASN A 100 24.07 4.04 6.51
CA ASN A 100 23.91 3.55 5.14
C ASN A 100 23.24 2.18 5.15
N ILE A 101 22.14 2.06 4.42
CA ILE A 101 21.33 0.86 4.35
C ILE A 101 20.96 0.54 2.91
N ARG A 102 20.62 -0.72 2.66
CA ARG A 102 20.00 -1.20 1.44
C ARG A 102 18.58 -1.64 1.76
N LEU A 103 17.62 -1.01 1.12
CA LEU A 103 16.19 -1.29 1.27
C LEU A 103 15.72 -2.19 0.13
N HIS A 104 14.99 -3.25 0.45
CA HIS A 104 14.27 -4.07 -0.54
C HIS A 104 12.82 -3.67 -0.58
N TYR A 105 12.31 -3.38 -1.79
CA TYR A 105 10.99 -2.82 -1.97
C TYR A 105 10.21 -3.49 -3.08
N LYS A 106 8.88 -3.36 -2.98
CA LYS A 106 7.92 -3.65 -4.04
C LYS A 106 7.20 -2.35 -4.40
N GLU A 107 7.26 -1.97 -5.66
CA GLU A 107 6.45 -0.89 -6.21
C GLU A 107 5.10 -1.45 -6.63
N VAL A 108 4.03 -1.01 -5.97
CA VAL A 108 2.67 -1.38 -6.33
C VAL A 108 2.05 -0.34 -7.27
N VAL A 109 1.00 -0.71 -8.00
CA VAL A 109 0.29 0.22 -8.91
C VAL A 109 -0.17 1.47 -8.16
N ASP A 110 -0.86 1.28 -7.04
CA ASP A 110 -1.39 2.38 -6.24
C ASP A 110 -1.68 1.90 -4.82
N ALA A 111 -0.83 2.27 -3.86
CA ALA A 111 -0.96 1.84 -2.49
C ALA A 111 -2.21 2.42 -1.83
N PHE A 112 -2.94 1.59 -1.09
CA PHE A 112 -4.08 2.08 -0.31
C PHE A 112 -3.60 2.97 0.86
N PRO A 113 -4.42 3.95 1.32
CA PRO A 113 -4.04 4.87 2.39
C PRO A 113 -3.65 4.23 3.74
N TRP A 114 -3.99 2.95 3.94
CA TRP A 114 -3.60 2.17 5.13
C TRP A 114 -2.36 1.28 4.90
N GLN A 115 -1.87 1.16 3.67
CA GLN A 115 -0.65 0.42 3.34
C GLN A 115 0.59 1.31 3.39
N GLY A 116 0.47 2.57 2.96
CA GLY A 116 1.58 3.53 2.94
C GLY A 116 1.17 4.86 2.31
N GLU A 117 1.99 5.89 2.51
CA GLU A 117 1.87 7.16 1.78
C GLU A 117 2.48 7.08 0.36
N THR A 118 3.35 6.11 0.12
CA THR A 118 4.04 5.91 -1.16
C THR A 118 3.67 4.57 -1.80
N ASN A 119 3.91 4.45 -3.11
CA ASN A 119 3.76 3.18 -3.83
C ASN A 119 4.96 2.24 -3.61
N TYR A 120 6.01 2.69 -2.92
CA TYR A 120 7.22 1.92 -2.65
C TYR A 120 7.11 1.26 -1.27
N LEU A 121 6.70 0.00 -1.27
CA LEU A 121 6.50 -0.79 -0.06
C LEU A 121 7.77 -1.57 0.29
N VAL A 122 8.49 -1.09 1.29
CA VAL A 122 9.69 -1.74 1.84
C VAL A 122 9.28 -2.86 2.77
N TYR A 123 9.84 -4.04 2.52
CA TYR A 123 9.59 -5.24 3.30
C TYR A 123 10.82 -5.74 4.04
N ASP A 124 12.03 -5.34 3.62
CA ASP A 124 13.29 -5.83 4.19
C ASP A 124 14.41 -4.78 4.10
N VAL A 125 15.41 -4.90 4.96
CA VAL A 125 16.54 -3.96 5.09
C VAL A 125 17.85 -4.68 5.43
N ASP A 126 18.93 -4.28 4.76
CA ASP A 126 20.30 -4.67 5.09
C ASP A 126 21.14 -3.44 5.50
N GLU A 127 21.95 -3.55 6.56
CA GLU A 127 22.97 -2.55 6.88
C GLU A 127 24.15 -2.67 5.91
N VAL A 128 24.50 -1.56 5.24
CA VAL A 128 25.66 -1.50 4.34
C VAL A 128 26.84 -0.96 5.14
N LYS A 129 27.76 -1.85 5.48
CA LYS A 129 29.01 -1.53 6.19
C LYS A 129 30.03 -0.85 5.28
#